data_AF-A0A6L6UDX7-F1
#
_entry.id   AF-A0A6L6UDX7-F1
#
_cell.length_a   1.000
_cell.length_b   1.000
_cell.length_c   1.000
_cell.angle_alpha   90.00
_cell.angle_beta   90.00
_cell.angle_gamma   90.00
#
_symmetry.space_group_name_H-M   'P 1'
#
loop_
_entity.id
_entity.type
_entity.pdbx_description
1 polymer ?
#
loop_
_entity_poly.entity_id
_entity_poly.type
_entity_poly.pdbx_seq_one_letter_code
_entity_poly.pdbx_strand_id
1 'polypeptide(L)' 'MGGTIFLGNYLGEWLDTNYNKDFWKKTITLFAVFTSMYLVISQVIKVSKEDD' A
#
# COMPACT_ATOMS: atom_id res chain seq x y z
N MET A 1 6.20 -6.38 1.56
CA MET A 1 4.88 -6.89 1.97
C MET A 1 4.37 -6.21 3.24
N GLY A 2 4.92 -6.48 4.44
CA GLY A 2 4.44 -5.82 5.67
C GLY A 2 4.66 -4.30 5.72
N GLY A 3 5.79 -3.80 5.20
CA GLY A 3 6.10 -2.37 5.22
C GLY A 3 5.13 -1.50 4.41
N THR A 4 4.64 -1.98 3.27
CA THR A 4 3.67 -1.26 2.43
C THR A 4 2.30 -1.16 3.10
N ILE A 5 1.91 -2.22 3.83
CA ILE A 5 0.65 -2.26 4.60
C ILE A 5 0.75 -1.32 5.81
N PHE A 6 1.90 -1.28 6.49
CA PHE A 6 2.15 -0.36 7.59
C PHE A 6 2.12 1.11 7.13
N LEU A 7 2.77 1.42 6.01
CA LEU A 7 2.71 2.74 5.39
C LEU A 7 1.28 3.11 4.99
N GLY A 8 0.52 2.16 4.43
CA GLY A 8 -0.89 2.37 4.10
C GLY A 8 -1.76 2.67 5.32
N ASN A 9 -1.53 1.99 6.45
CA ASN A 9 -2.25 2.24 7.69
C ASN A 9 -1.96 3.65 8.24
N TYR A 10 -0.67 4.03 8.28
CA TYR A 10 -0.23 5.36 8.73
C TYR A 10 -0.72 6.49 7.80
N LEU A 11 -0.66 6.28 6.48
CA LEU A 11 -1.22 7.24 5.51
C LEU A 11 -2.74 7.37 5.70
N GLY A 12 -3.43 6.26 5.98
CA GLY A 12 -4.87 6.23 6.20
C GLY A 12 -5.27 7.03 7.43
N GLU A 13 -4.54 6.89 8.53
CA GLU A 13 -4.78 7.62 9.78
C GLU A 13 -4.47 9.12 9.65
N TRP A 14 -3.40 9.47 8.92
CA TRP A 14 -3.07 10.86 8.60
C TRP A 14 -4.16 11.53 7.75
N LEU A 15 -4.69 10.82 6.76
CA LEU A 15 -5.74 11.33 5.88
C LEU A 15 -7.09 11.43 6.60
N ASP A 16 -7.39 10.50 7.51
CA ASP A 16 -8.58 10.54 8.35
C ASP A 16 -8.54 11.75 9.31
N THR A 17 -7.36 12.06 9.85
CA THR A 17 -7.15 13.26 10.70
C THR A 17 -7.30 14.56 9.91
N ASN A 18 -6.85 14.61 8.65
CA ASN A 18 -6.92 15.80 7.81
C ASN A 18 -8.33 16.06 7.25
N TYR A 19 -9.10 15.00 6.98
CA TYR A 19 -10.42 15.11 6.33
C TYR A 19 -11.61 14.80 7.27
N ASN A 20 -11.36 14.38 8.52
CA ASN A 20 -12.35 14.07 9.57
C ASN A 20 -13.52 13.19 9.06
N LYS A 21 -13.16 12.21 8.22
CA LYS A 21 -14.09 11.42 7.41
C LYS A 21 -13.59 9.97 7.41
N ASP A 22 -14.20 9.16 8.28
CA ASP A 22 -13.89 7.76 8.57
C ASP A 22 -13.78 6.84 7.32
N PHE A 23 -14.38 7.27 6.20
CA PHE A 23 -14.30 6.57 4.92
C PHE A 23 -12.89 6.54 4.29
N TRP A 24 -12.04 7.53 4.59
CA TRP A 24 -10.69 7.60 4.03
C TRP A 24 -9.81 6.45 4.48
N LYS A 25 -9.91 6.07 5.75
CA LYS A 25 -9.15 4.94 6.31
C LYS A 25 -9.47 3.64 5.58
N LYS A 26 -10.76 3.34 5.33
CA LYS A 26 -11.17 2.15 4.56
C LYS A 26 -10.68 2.19 3.11
N THR A 27 -10.80 3.34 2.45
CA THR A 27 -10.40 3.51 1.05
C THR A 27 -8.90 3.35 0.87
N ILE A 28 -8.10 4.01 1.71
CA ILE A 28 -6.64 3.92 1.69
C ILE A 28 -6.17 2.50 2.03
N THR A 29 -6.80 1.85 3.02
CA THR A 29 -6.43 0.47 3.38
C THR A 29 -6.65 -0.48 2.21
N LEU A 30 -7.80 -0.37 1.53
CA LEU A 30 -8.09 -1.18 0.34
C LEU A 30 -7.09 -0.89 -0.78
N PHE A 31 -6.81 0.39 -1.04
CA PHE A 31 -5.83 0.82 -2.05
C PHE A 31 -4.41 0.30 -1.73
N ALA A 32 -4.00 0.35 -0.46
CA ALA A 32 -2.70 -0.14 0.00
C ALA A 32 -2.54 -1.65 -0.20
N VAL A 33 -3.62 -2.43 -0.03
CA VAL A 33 -3.61 -3.88 -0.35
C VAL A 33 -3.36 -4.09 -1.85
N PHE A 34 -4.07 -3.37 -2.71
CA PHE A 34 -3.87 -3.44 -4.17
C PHE A 34 -2.44 -3.03 -4.57
N THR A 35 -1.94 -1.91 -4.04
CA THR A 35 -0.57 -1.45 -4.29
C THR A 35 0.46 -2.46 -3.79
N SER A 36 0.25 -3.06 -2.62
CA SER A 36 1.16 -4.08 -2.08
C SER A 36 1.21 -5.31 -2.99
N MET A 37 0.08 -5.75 -3.53
CA MET A 37 0.02 -6.88 -4.46
C MET A 37 0.76 -6.56 -5.76
N TYR A 38 0.56 -5.35 -6.31
CA TYR A 38 1.28 -4.89 -7.49
C TYR A 38 2.80 -4.82 -7.28
N LEU A 39 3.24 -4.27 -6.14
CA LEU A 39 4.65 -4.15 -5.81
C LEU A 39 5.34 -5.50 -5.67
N VAL A 40 4.66 -6.51 -5.10
CA VAL A 40 5.19 -7.87 -5.03
C VAL A 40 5.38 -8.45 -6.43
N ILE A 41 4.39 -8.33 -7.31
CA ILE A 41 4.50 -8.80 -8.69
C ILE A 41 5.64 -8.08 -9.43
N SER A 42 5.74 -6.76 -9.28
CA SER A 42 6.81 -5.97 -9.89
C SER A 42 8.19 -6.34 -9.35
N GLN A 43 8.32 -6.62 -8.04
CA GLN A 43 9.56 -7.10 -7.43
C GLN A 43 9.98 -8.45 -7.99
N VAL A 44 9.06 -9.40 -8.09
CA VAL A 44 9.36 -10.73 -8.65
C VAL A 44 9.81 -10.61 -10.10
N ILE A 45 9.13 -9.81 -10.92
CA ILE A 45 9.52 -9.58 -12.32
C ILE A 45 10.89 -8.91 -12.44
N LYS A 46 11.20 -7.93 -11.57
CA LYS A 46 12.51 -7.27 -11.54
C LYS A 46 13.62 -8.25 -11.18
N VAL A 47 13.44 -9.00 -10.09
CA VAL A 47 14.40 -10.02 -9.65
C VAL A 47 14.64 -11.05 -10.74
N SER A 48 13.59 -11.54 -11.40
CA SER A 48 13.74 -12.47 -12.53
C SER A 48 14.42 -11.89 -13.77
N LYS A 49 14.48 -10.56 -13.92
CA LYS A 49 15.18 -9.89 -15.04
C LYS A 49 16.63 -9.53 -14.73
N GLU A 50 17.02 -9.51 -13.46
CA GLU A 50 18.38 -9.19 -13.01
C GLU A 50 19.26 -10.45 -12.93
N ASP A 51 18.65 -11.64 -13.02
CA ASP A 51 19.32 -12.95 -13.00
C ASP A 51 19.68 -13.49 -14.41
N ASP A 52 19.40 -12.72 -15.48
CA ASP A 52 19.71 -13.04 -16.90
C ASP A 52 20.82 -12.11 -17.47
#